data_AF-A0A968TRW6-F1
#
_entry.id   AF-A0A968TRW6-F1
#
_cell.length_a   1.000
_cell.length_b   1.000
_cell.length_c   1.000
_cell.angle_alpha   90.00
_cell.angle_beta   90.00
_cell.angle_gamma   90.00
#
_symmetry.space_group_name_H-M   'P 1'
#
loop_
_entity.id
_entity.type
_entity.pdbx_description
1 polymer ?
#
loop_
_entity_poly.entity_id
_entity_poly.type
_entity_poly.pdbx_seq_one_letter_code
_entity_poly.pdbx_strand_id
1 'polypeptide(L)'
;MIAVVDNYDSFTYNIKQYLAELTPEPILVVRNDEMTPAELLDKKPGAIIISPGPGRPAAALGLARVVGASLVLAALFTGFEGWQRM
;
A
#
# COMPACT_ATOMS: atom_id res chain seq x y z
N MET A 1 4.78 12.20 -6.56
CA MET A 1 4.25 11.84 -5.24
C MET A 1 3.65 10.46 -5.33
N ILE A 2 3.98 9.57 -4.39
CA ILE A 2 3.38 8.24 -4.27
C ILE A 2 2.41 8.26 -3.09
N ALA A 3 1.17 7.82 -3.29
CA ALA A 3 0.21 7.64 -2.22
C ALA A 3 0.20 6.18 -1.74
N VAL A 4 0.16 5.99 -0.43
CA VAL A 4 -0.02 4.69 0.22
C VAL A 4 -1.28 4.76 1.07
N VAL A 5 -2.30 4.01 0.66
CA VAL A 5 -3.56 3.85 1.40
C VAL A 5 -3.38 2.71 2.38
N ASP A 6 -3.39 3.05 3.66
CA ASP A 6 -3.22 2.12 4.77
C ASP A 6 -4.57 1.56 5.21
N ASN A 7 -4.82 0.29 4.87
CA ASN A 7 -5.99 -0.46 5.30
C ASN A 7 -5.82 -1.09 6.70
N TYR A 8 -5.11 -0.43 7.62
CA TYR A 8 -4.75 -0.95 8.95
C TYR A 8 -3.76 -2.12 8.92
N ASP A 9 -2.78 -2.03 8.04
CA ASP A 9 -1.73 -3.03 7.90
C ASP A 9 -0.50 -2.71 8.79
N SER A 10 0.05 -3.73 9.43
CA SER A 10 1.31 -3.62 10.18
C SER A 10 2.52 -3.35 9.27
N PHE A 11 2.42 -3.62 7.97
CA PHE A 11 3.52 -3.44 7.01
C PHE A 11 3.54 -2.08 6.30
N THR A 12 2.54 -1.21 6.48
CA THR A 12 2.45 0.07 5.76
C THR A 12 3.73 0.92 5.90
N TYR A 13 4.31 0.99 7.09
CA TYR A 13 5.53 1.76 7.31
C TYR A 13 6.76 1.11 6.69
N ASN A 14 6.81 -0.22 6.59
CA ASN A 14 7.89 -0.90 5.87
C ASN A 14 7.83 -0.56 4.37
N ILE A 15 6.63 -0.57 3.78
CA ILE A 15 6.40 -0.14 2.39
C ILE A 15 6.87 1.31 2.21
N LYS A 16 6.48 2.23 3.11
CA LYS A 16 6.92 3.63 3.08
C LYS A 16 8.45 3.75 3.10
N GLN A 17 9.15 3.02 3.97
CA GLN A 17 10.61 3.07 4.04
C GLN A 17 11.26 2.55 2.76
N TYR A 18 10.80 1.41 2.24
CA TYR A 18 11.33 0.87 0.97
C TYR A 18 11.11 1.81 -0.20
N LEU A 19 9.95 2.45 -0.30
CA LEU A 19 9.71 3.46 -1.34
C LEU A 19 10.65 4.67 -1.17
N ALA A 20 10.91 5.11 0.05
CA ALA A 20 11.81 6.24 0.32
C ALA A 20 13.26 5.94 -0.05
N GLU A 21 13.67 4.67 0.00
CA GLU A 21 14.99 4.21 -0.46
C GLU A 21 15.06 4.08 -1.99
N LEU A 22 13.97 3.71 -2.66
CA LEU A 22 13.92 3.43 -4.10
C LEU A 22 13.69 4.67 -4.96
N THR A 23 13.08 5.73 -4.42
CA THR A 23 12.75 6.93 -5.19
C THR A 23 12.83 8.21 -4.34
N PRO A 24 13.24 9.35 -4.94
CA PRO A 24 13.18 10.65 -4.28
C PRO A 24 11.75 11.23 -4.23
N GLU A 25 10.76 10.55 -4.81
CA GLU A 25 9.38 11.06 -4.83
C GLU A 25 8.77 11.14 -3.41
N PRO A 26 8.00 12.21 -3.10
CA PRO A 26 7.37 12.35 -1.80
C PRO A 26 6.29 11.27 -1.60
N ILE A 27 6.25 10.68 -0.40
CA ILE A 27 5.31 9.61 -0.04
C ILE A 27 4.26 10.14 0.91
N LEU A 28 3.00 10.02 0.52
CA LEU A 28 1.82 10.34 1.32
C LEU A 28 1.21 9.04 1.83
N VAL A 29 1.18 8.84 3.15
CA VAL A 29 0.45 7.72 3.76
C VAL A 29 -0.87 8.26 4.31
N VAL A 30 -1.99 7.62 3.98
CA VAL A 30 -3.34 7.98 4.45
C VAL A 30 -4.08 6.71 4.85
N ARG A 31 -4.87 6.74 5.93
CA ARG A 31 -5.78 5.61 6.22
C ARG A 31 -6.90 5.55 5.18
N ASN A 32 -7.46 4.37 4.98
CA ASN A 32 -8.55 4.13 4.03
C ASN A 32 -9.84 4.92 4.33
N ASP A 33 -10.00 5.44 5.55
CA ASP A 33 -11.15 6.18 6.05
C ASP A 33 -10.86 7.66 6.35
N GLU A 34 -9.60 8.10 6.21
CA GLU A 34 -9.18 9.49 6.45
C GLU A 34 -9.35 10.40 5.22
N MET A 35 -9.48 9.82 4.03
CA MET A 35 -9.53 10.56 2.77
C MET A 35 -10.39 9.87 1.74
N THR A 36 -11.25 10.61 1.06
CA THR A 36 -12.05 10.07 -0.02
C THR A 36 -11.18 9.82 -1.27
N PRO A 37 -11.57 8.88 -2.16
CA PRO A 37 -10.86 8.67 -3.41
C PRO A 37 -10.76 9.92 -4.30
N ALA A 38 -11.79 10.77 -4.31
CA ALA A 38 -11.79 12.01 -5.08
C ALA A 38 -10.72 12.98 -4.56
N GLU A 39 -10.66 13.21 -3.24
CA GLU A 39 -9.63 14.05 -2.62
C GLU A 39 -8.22 13.52 -2.85
N LEU A 40 -8.04 12.19 -2.86
CA LEU A 40 -6.75 11.57 -3.15
C LEU A 40 -6.34 11.77 -4.61
N LEU A 41 -7.27 11.62 -5.55
CA LEU A 41 -7.01 11.84 -6.98
C LEU A 41 -6.75 13.31 -7.32
N ASP A 42 -7.39 14.24 -6.62
CA ASP A 42 -7.14 15.68 -6.77
C ASP A 42 -5.71 16.09 -6.40
N LYS A 43 -5.05 15.30 -5.54
CA LYS A 43 -3.60 15.46 -5.24
C LYS A 43 -2.69 14.96 -6.36
N LYS A 44 -3.23 14.35 -7.42
CA LYS A 44 -2.52 13.85 -8.60
C LYS A 44 -1.31 12.96 -8.24
N PRO A 45 -1.50 11.89 -7.45
CA PRO A 45 -0.42 10.93 -7.19
C PRO A 45 0.07 10.32 -8.50
N GLY A 46 1.39 10.15 -8.63
CA GLY A 46 2.00 9.42 -9.76
C GLY A 46 1.77 7.92 -9.64
N ALA A 47 1.64 7.40 -8.41
CA ALA A 47 1.27 6.02 -8.13
C ALA A 47 0.46 5.94 -6.83
N ILE A 48 -0.42 4.94 -6.74
CA ILE A 48 -1.20 4.63 -5.55
C ILE A 48 -0.94 3.16 -5.17
N ILE A 49 -0.59 2.92 -3.92
CA ILE A 49 -0.41 1.60 -3.32
C ILE A 49 -1.47 1.46 -2.24
N ILE A 50 -2.14 0.31 -2.17
CA ILE A 50 -3.12 0.01 -1.12
C ILE A 50 -2.56 -1.16 -0.31
N SER A 51 -2.42 -0.99 1.00
CA SER A 51 -2.00 -2.09 1.87
C SER A 51 -3.13 -3.11 2.03
N PRO A 52 -2.82 -4.42 2.16
CA PRO A 52 -3.84 -5.47 2.28
C PRO A 52 -4.70 -5.31 3.54
N GLY A 53 -4.17 -4.73 4.61
CA GLY A 53 -4.86 -4.60 5.89
C GLY A 53 -4.83 -5.88 6.74
N PRO A 54 -5.53 -5.89 7.89
CA PRO A 54 -5.48 -7.00 8.83
C PRO A 54 -6.28 -8.21 8.31
N GLY A 55 -5.67 -9.40 8.39
CA GLY A 55 -6.35 -10.67 8.08
C GLY A 55 -5.61 -11.54 7.07
N ARG A 56 -6.26 -12.62 6.64
CA ARG A 56 -5.72 -13.53 5.62
C ARG A 56 -5.97 -12.91 4.23
N PRO A 57 -4.97 -12.91 3.31
CA PRO A 57 -5.09 -12.32 1.98
C PRO A 57 -6.22 -12.90 1.11
N ALA A 58 -6.93 -13.94 1.54
CA ALA A 58 -8.13 -14.45 0.87
C ALA A 58 -9.35 -13.49 0.95
N ALA A 59 -9.39 -12.54 1.89
CA ALA A 59 -10.54 -11.65 2.09
C ALA A 59 -10.29 -10.17 1.73
N ALA A 60 -9.04 -9.76 1.50
CA ALA A 60 -8.65 -8.35 1.39
C ALA A 60 -7.78 -8.04 0.15
N LEU A 61 -8.08 -8.65 -0.99
CA LEU A 61 -7.39 -8.35 -2.25
C LEU A 61 -8.10 -7.24 -3.03
N GLY A 62 -7.90 -5.99 -2.60
CA GLY A 62 -8.19 -4.80 -3.39
C GLY A 62 -6.98 -4.38 -4.23
N LEU A 63 -6.61 -5.14 -5.27
CA LEU A 63 -5.57 -4.72 -6.23
C LEU A 63 -6.16 -3.65 -7.17
N ALA A 64 -6.12 -2.38 -6.75
CA ALA A 64 -6.43 -1.27 -7.64
C ALA A 64 -5.16 -0.89 -8.45
N ARG A 65 -5.14 -1.30 -9.72
CA ARG A 65 -4.15 -0.86 -10.71
C ARG A 65 -4.35 0.62 -11.03
N VAL A 66 -3.30 1.44 -10.95
CA VAL A 66 -3.27 2.76 -11.59
C VAL A 66 -2.01 2.94 -12.44
N VAL A 67 -2.22 3.62 -13.56
CA VAL A 67 -1.45 3.70 -14.80
C VAL A 67 -0.30 4.69 -14.71
N GLY A 68 0.88 4.29 -15.18
CA GLY A 68 2.06 5.16 -15.35
C GLY A 68 3.22 4.79 -14.41
N ALA A 69 4.29 4.21 -14.97
CA ALA A 69 5.52 3.79 -14.28
C ALA A 69 5.33 2.73 -13.16
N SER A 70 5.32 1.47 -13.60
CA SER A 70 5.62 0.23 -12.88
C SER A 70 6.10 0.32 -11.43
N LEU A 71 5.23 -0.03 -10.47
CA LEU A 71 5.57 -0.98 -9.41
C LEU A 71 4.29 -1.55 -8.77
N VAL A 72 4.02 -2.83 -9.03
CA VAL A 72 3.10 -3.64 -8.22
C VAL A 72 3.97 -4.37 -7.21
N LEU A 73 4.05 -3.88 -5.98
CA LEU A 73 4.53 -4.70 -4.86
C LEU A 73 3.39 -5.66 -4.50
N ALA A 74 3.32 -6.76 -5.24
CA ALA A 74 2.60 -7.93 -4.77
C ALA A 74 3.21 -8.32 -3.43
N ALA A 75 2.36 -8.48 -2.41
CA ALA A 75 2.77 -8.96 -1.10
C ALA A 75 3.61 -10.24 -1.26
N LEU A 76 4.92 -10.12 -1.02
CA LEU A 76 5.83 -11.26 -0.88
C LEU A 76 5.55 -11.98 0.45
N PHE A 77 4.34 -12.52 0.65
CA PHE A 77 4.02 -13.20 1.92
C PHE A 77 3.19 -14.48 1.73
N THR A 78 3.47 -15.23 0.67
CA THR A 78 3.22 -16.69 0.64
C THR A 78 4.55 -17.41 0.83
N GLY A 79 5.01 -17.61 2.07
CA GLY A 79 6.23 -18.39 2.27
C GLY A 79 6.92 -18.45 3.63
N PHE A 80 6.32 -18.03 4.75
CA PHE A 80 6.93 -18.23 6.07
C PHE A 80 5.88 -18.73 7.07
N GLU A 81 5.95 -20.03 7.41
CA GLU A 81 4.99 -20.76 8.26
C GLU A 81 4.96 -20.30 9.74
N GLY A 82 5.72 -19.27 10.12
CA GLY A 82 5.95 -18.87 11.52
C GLY A 82 4.79 -18.19 12.24
N TRP A 83 3.68 -17.84 11.56
CA TRP A 83 2.64 -16.96 12.14
C TRP A 83 1.28 -17.63 12.39
N GLN A 84 1.14 -18.95 12.22
CA GLN A 84 -0.11 -19.66 12.57
C GLN A 84 -0.26 -19.96 14.07
N ARG A 85 0.69 -19.55 14.93
CA ARG A 85 0.70 -19.89 16.36
C ARG A 85 0.98 -18.71 17.30
N MET A 86 0.54 -17.50 16.95
CA MET A 86 0.47 -16.37 17.88
C MET A 86 -0.94 -15.79 17.91
#